data_AF-A0A7C2MWV2-F1
#
_entry.id   AF-A0A7C2MWV2-F1
#
_cell.length_a   1.000
_cell.length_b   1.000
_cell.length_c   1.000
_cell.angle_alpha   90.00
_cell.angle_beta   90.00
_cell.angle_gamma   90.00
#
_symmetry.space_group_name_H-M   'P 1'
#
loop_
_entity.id
_entity.type
_entity.pdbx_description
1 polymer ?
#
loop_
_entity_poly.entity_id
_entity_poly.type
_entity_poly.pdbx_seq_one_letter_code
_entity_poly.pdbx_strand_id
1 'polypeptide(L)'
;MIKGNSLKIPLKPLGDKEASIDVGVNNILAVYVDEGSSLLVSGRPLKTIGFYWESKISEYQSMLNRYGLKTSRRLMRVFKRWRRQIKCYIDRAVRNAVERLY
;
A
#
# COMPACT_ATOMS: atom_id res chain seq x y z
N MET A 1 8.61 -2.81 -17.98
CA MET A 1 8.01 -4.09 -18.39
C MET A 1 8.37 -5.13 -17.34
N ILE A 2 7.48 -5.43 -16.39
CA ILE A 2 7.66 -6.56 -15.47
C ILE A 2 7.01 -7.75 -16.18
N LYS A 3 7.80 -8.73 -16.61
CA LYS A 3 7.26 -10.02 -17.08
C LYS A 3 6.58 -10.66 -15.87
N GLY A 4 5.25 -10.65 -15.86
CA GLY A 4 4.48 -11.37 -14.86
C GLY A 4 4.61 -12.87 -15.15
N ASN A 5 5.34 -13.59 -14.30
CA ASN A 5 5.24 -15.04 -14.30
C ASN A 5 3.82 -15.41 -13.87
N SER A 6 3.10 -16.15 -14.69
CA SER A 6 1.79 -16.71 -14.35
C SER A 6 1.97 -17.76 -13.26
N LEU A 7 1.67 -17.39 -12.02
CA LEU A 7 1.55 -18.35 -10.92
C LEU A 7 0.30 -19.20 -11.15
N LYS A 8 0.43 -20.53 -11.09
CA LYS A 8 -0.72 -21.44 -11.04
C LYS A 8 -1.36 -21.30 -9.65
N ILE A 9 -2.29 -20.37 -9.54
CA ILE A 9 -3.17 -20.26 -8.37
C ILE A 9 -4.19 -21.39 -8.52
N PRO A 10 -4.45 -22.20 -7.48
CA PRO A 10 -5.56 -23.14 -7.52
C PRO A 10 -6.85 -22.32 -7.77
N LEU A 11 -7.41 -22.47 -8.97
CA LEU A 11 -8.62 -21.74 -9.38
C LEU A 11 -9.85 -22.19 -8.62
N LYS A 12 -9.77 -23.35 -7.95
CA LYS A 12 -10.84 -23.87 -7.11
C LYS A 12 -10.58 -23.48 -5.66
N PRO A 13 -11.42 -22.63 -5.05
CA PRO A 13 -11.33 -22.34 -3.63
C PRO A 13 -11.56 -23.63 -2.82
N LEU A 14 -10.97 -23.69 -1.61
CA LEU A 14 -11.21 -24.79 -0.67
C LEU A 14 -12.61 -24.72 -0.06
N GLY A 15 -13.14 -23.50 0.11
CA GLY A 15 -14.49 -23.24 0.57
C GLY A 15 -15.49 -23.06 -0.57
N ASP A 16 -16.76 -22.96 -0.21
CA ASP A 16 -17.93 -22.74 -1.06
C ASP A 16 -18.40 -21.27 -1.11
N LYS A 17 -17.76 -20.40 -0.31
CA LYS A 17 -18.10 -18.98 -0.19
C LYS A 17 -17.41 -18.11 -1.22
N GLU A 18 -18.11 -17.08 -1.67
CA GLU A 18 -17.58 -16.04 -2.55
C GLU A 18 -17.31 -14.74 -1.79
N ALA A 19 -16.20 -14.09 -2.14
CA ALA A 19 -15.81 -12.79 -1.57
C ALA A 19 -15.58 -11.76 -2.68
N SER A 20 -16.23 -10.59 -2.53
CA SER A 20 -16.04 -9.41 -3.38
C SER A 20 -15.02 -8.47 -2.74
N ILE A 21 -14.08 -7.95 -3.53
CA ILE A 21 -13.04 -7.03 -3.08
C ILE A 21 -13.14 -5.70 -3.83
N ASP A 22 -13.17 -4.61 -3.09
CA ASP A 22 -13.01 -3.24 -3.60
C ASP A 22 -11.73 -2.61 -3.03
N VAL A 23 -11.01 -1.89 -3.88
CA VAL A 23 -9.74 -1.23 -3.53
C VAL A 23 -9.90 0.27 -3.75
N GLY A 24 -9.79 1.03 -2.67
CA GLY A 24 -9.99 2.47 -2.69
C GLY A 24 -8.95 3.27 -1.92
N VAL A 25 -9.05 4.59 -2.03
CA VAL A 25 -8.14 5.53 -1.35
C VAL A 25 -8.53 5.74 0.12
N ASN A 26 -9.84 5.74 0.42
CA ASN A 26 -10.35 5.86 1.79
C ASN A 26 -10.35 4.53 2.54
N ASN A 27 -10.59 3.44 1.81
CA ASN A 27 -10.51 2.06 2.28
C ASN A 27 -9.58 1.32 1.32
N ILE A 28 -8.37 0.99 1.78
CA ILE A 28 -7.38 0.31 0.93
C ILE A 28 -7.89 -1.05 0.47
N LEU A 29 -8.72 -1.67 1.31
CA LEU A 29 -9.38 -2.91 1.03
C LEU A 29 -10.75 -2.90 1.70
N ALA A 30 -11.80 -3.11 0.93
CA ALA A 30 -13.11 -3.49 1.43
C ALA A 30 -13.42 -4.89 0.90
N VAL A 31 -13.69 -5.82 1.80
CA VAL A 31 -14.06 -7.20 1.45
C VAL A 31 -15.44 -7.47 1.99
N TYR A 32 -16.29 -8.06 1.16
CA TYR A 32 -17.60 -8.57 1.52
C TYR A 32 -17.68 -10.04 1.13
N VAL A 33 -18.15 -10.88 2.05
CA VAL A 33 -18.36 -12.31 1.82
C VAL A 33 -19.87 -12.57 1.78
N ASP A 34 -20.31 -13.46 0.91
CA ASP A 34 -21.72 -13.83 0.72
C ASP A 34 -22.46 -14.25 2.00
N GLU A 35 -21.77 -14.87 2.97
CA GLU A 35 -22.29 -15.20 4.31
C GLU A 35 -22.67 -13.96 5.15
N GLY A 36 -22.26 -12.76 4.73
CA GLY A 36 -22.56 -11.49 5.40
C GLY A 36 -21.40 -10.93 6.23
N SER A 37 -20.25 -11.60 6.27
CA SER A 37 -19.04 -11.06 6.91
C SER A 37 -18.39 -9.98 6.03
N SER A 38 -17.78 -8.98 6.69
CA SER A 38 -17.10 -7.89 5.98
C SER A 38 -15.81 -7.47 6.67
N LEU A 39 -14.85 -7.02 5.86
CA LEU A 39 -13.58 -6.50 6.31
C LEU A 39 -13.31 -5.15 5.66
N LEU A 40 -13.04 -4.14 6.48
CA LEU A 40 -12.69 -2.82 6.00
C LEU A 40 -11.31 -2.43 6.54
N VAL A 41 -10.36 -2.24 5.63
CA VAL A 41 -9.01 -1.77 5.93
C VAL A 41 -8.92 -0.28 5.60
N SER A 42 -8.84 0.55 6.64
CA SER A 42 -8.81 2.01 6.48
C SER A 42 -7.57 2.48 5.70
N GLY A 43 -7.79 3.38 4.75
CA GLY A 43 -6.75 4.11 4.02
C GLY A 43 -6.21 5.35 4.72
N ARG A 44 -6.84 5.78 5.82
CA ARG A 44 -6.42 6.98 6.57
C ARG A 44 -4.95 6.92 7.02
N PRO A 45 -4.42 5.79 7.53
CA PRO A 45 -3.01 5.74 7.92
C PRO A 45 -2.06 5.92 6.74
N LEU A 46 -2.36 5.35 5.56
CA LEU A 46 -1.56 5.60 4.35
C LEU A 46 -1.59 7.07 3.94
N LYS A 47 -2.75 7.72 4.03
CA LYS A 47 -2.86 9.17 3.76
C LYS A 47 -1.97 9.98 4.70
N THR A 48 -2.04 9.72 6.01
CA THR A 48 -1.22 10.41 7.01
C THR A 48 0.28 10.22 6.73
N ILE A 49 0.70 8.99 6.42
CA ILE A 49 2.08 8.68 6.05
C ILE A 49 2.47 9.44 4.77
N GLY A 50 1.60 9.45 3.76
CA GLY A 50 1.79 10.19 2.51
C GLY A 50 2.03 11.68 2.75
N PHE A 51 1.13 12.34 3.47
CA PHE A 51 1.22 13.78 3.78
C PHE A 51 2.50 14.13 4.56
N TYR A 52 2.90 13.29 5.52
CA TYR A 52 4.15 13.47 6.26
C TYR A 52 5.36 13.44 5.31
N TRP A 53 5.44 12.43 4.44
CA TRP A 53 6.58 12.28 3.54
C TRP A 53 6.60 13.33 2.45
N GLU A 54 5.45 13.74 1.92
CA GLU A 54 5.33 14.82 0.94
C GLU A 54 5.88 16.14 1.50
N SER A 55 5.46 16.52 2.71
CA SER A 55 5.97 17.69 3.41
C SER A 55 7.50 17.63 3.57
N LYS A 56 8.01 16.47 4.02
CA LYS A 56 9.46 16.27 4.20
C LYS A 56 10.23 16.34 2.89
N ILE A 57 9.72 15.73 1.83
CA ILE A 57 10.36 15.72 0.51
C ILE A 57 10.42 17.13 -0.07
N SER A 58 9.33 17.90 0.05
CA SER A 58 9.26 19.30 -0.38
C SER A 58 10.30 20.17 0.35
N GLU A 59 10.43 20.01 1.67
CA GLU A 59 11.45 20.68 2.48
C GLU A 59 12.88 20.39 1.96
N TYR A 60 13.19 19.11 1.71
CA TYR A 60 14.49 18.71 1.18
C TYR A 60 14.74 19.23 -0.24
N GLN A 61 13.74 19.18 -1.11
CA GLN A 61 13.85 19.67 -2.48
C GLN A 61 14.07 21.19 -2.52
N SER A 62 13.34 21.95 -1.69
CA SER A 62 13.53 23.40 -1.53
C SER A 62 14.94 23.72 -1.06
N MET A 63 15.45 23.01 -0.06
CA MET A 63 16.83 23.16 0.41
C MET A 63 17.85 22.91 -0.70
N LEU A 64 17.69 21.85 -1.50
CA LEU A 64 18.63 21.52 -2.57
C LEU A 64 18.58 22.54 -3.72
N ASN A 65 17.38 23.01 -4.07
CA ASN A 65 17.19 24.02 -5.12
C ASN A 65 17.94 25.32 -4.79
N ARG A 66 18.05 25.71 -3.51
CA ARG A 66 18.85 26.89 -3.09
C ARG A 66 20.34 26.77 -3.46
N TYR A 67 20.85 25.56 -3.62
CA TYR A 67 22.23 25.29 -4.04
C TYR A 67 22.33 24.86 -5.51
N GLY A 68 21.26 25.03 -6.31
CA GLY A 68 21.21 24.59 -7.71
C GLY A 68 21.15 23.06 -7.89
N LEU A 69 20.96 22.30 -6.81
CA LEU A 69 20.94 20.84 -6.84
C LEU A 69 19.50 20.33 -6.97
N LYS A 70 19.29 19.29 -7.77
CA LYS A 70 17.98 18.62 -7.92
C LYS A 70 17.82 17.38 -7.06
N THR A 71 18.93 16.79 -6.63
CA THR A 71 18.92 15.53 -5.88
C THR A 71 20.10 15.46 -4.91
N SER A 72 20.00 14.54 -3.94
CA SER A 72 21.10 14.20 -3.04
C SER A 72 20.96 12.77 -2.54
N ARG A 73 22.07 12.18 -2.05
CA ARG A 73 22.05 10.87 -1.37
C ARG A 73 21.08 10.86 -0.16
N ARG A 74 20.84 12.01 0.48
CA ARG A 74 19.89 12.14 1.58
C ARG A 74 18.45 12.09 1.07
N LEU A 75 18.12 12.86 0.03
CA LEU A 75 16.79 12.84 -0.60
C LEU A 75 16.43 11.44 -1.12
N MET A 76 17.37 10.76 -1.78
CA MET A 76 17.16 9.37 -2.23
C MET A 76 16.89 8.40 -1.07
N ARG A 77 17.56 8.57 0.07
CA ARG A 77 17.31 7.76 1.27
C ARG A 77 15.92 8.01 1.85
N VAL A 78 15.44 9.26 1.82
CA VAL A 78 14.08 9.63 2.22
C VAL A 78 13.04 8.91 1.35
N PHE A 79 13.15 8.99 0.02
CA PHE A 79 12.26 8.25 -0.89
C PHE A 79 12.29 6.73 -0.64
N LYS A 80 13.48 6.15 -0.41
CA LYS A 80 13.62 4.71 -0.08
C LYS A 80 12.95 4.34 1.25
N ARG A 81 12.92 5.24 2.24
CA ARG A 81 12.23 5.00 3.52
C ARG A 81 10.71 5.11 3.34
N TRP A 82 10.25 6.14 2.64
CA TRP A 82 8.84 6.33 2.34
C TRP A 82 8.23 5.11 1.61
N ARG A 83 8.85 4.67 0.52
CA ARG A 83 8.39 3.49 -0.24
C ARG A 83 8.35 2.22 0.61
N ARG A 84 9.33 2.03 1.50
CA ARG A 84 9.36 0.88 2.42
C ARG A 84 8.22 0.93 3.42
N GLN A 85 7.92 2.09 4.00
CA GLN A 85 6.80 2.22 4.93
C GLN A 85 5.45 1.93 4.27
N ILE A 86 5.21 2.48 3.07
CA ILE A 86 3.99 2.18 2.30
C ILE A 86 3.91 0.68 2.04
N LYS A 87 4.99 0.05 1.56
CA LYS A 87 5.00 -1.38 1.28
C LYS A 87 4.66 -2.20 2.52
N CYS A 88 5.33 -1.94 3.65
CA CYS A 88 5.06 -2.65 4.90
C CYS A 88 3.60 -2.51 5.35
N TYR A 89 3.00 -1.32 5.19
CA TYR A 89 1.60 -1.11 5.54
C TYR A 89 0.67 -1.94 4.65
N ILE A 90 0.87 -1.91 3.33
CA ILE A 90 0.07 -2.67 2.36
C ILE A 90 0.23 -4.18 2.60
N ASP A 91 1.46 -4.66 2.76
CA ASP A 91 1.73 -6.08 3.02
C ASP A 91 1.02 -6.57 4.29
N ARG A 92 1.04 -5.74 5.35
CA ARG A 92 0.33 -6.04 6.61
C ARG A 92 -1.19 -6.02 6.44
N ALA A 93 -1.72 -5.05 5.69
CA ALA A 93 -3.14 -4.98 5.37
C ALA A 93 -3.62 -6.23 4.62
N VAL A 94 -2.90 -6.63 3.57
CA VAL A 94 -3.20 -7.82 2.77
C VAL A 94 -3.10 -9.08 3.62
N ARG A 95 -2.02 -9.23 4.40
CA ARG A 95 -1.85 -10.38 5.29
C ARG A 95 -3.00 -10.50 6.28
N ASN A 96 -3.34 -9.42 6.97
CA ASN A 96 -4.47 -9.40 7.92
C ASN A 96 -5.80 -9.74 7.23
N ALA A 97 -5.97 -9.36 5.96
CA ALA A 97 -7.18 -9.68 5.21
C ALA A 97 -7.26 -11.17 4.87
N VAL A 98 -6.16 -11.74 4.38
CA VAL A 98 -6.07 -13.18 4.10
C VAL A 98 -6.28 -13.99 5.38
N GLU A 99 -5.65 -13.61 6.49
CA GLU A 99 -5.81 -14.29 7.78
C GLU A 99 -7.23 -14.23 8.36
N ARG A 100 -8.05 -13.23 7.97
CA ARG A 100 -9.45 -13.11 8.41
C ARG A 100 -10.45 -13.83 7.52
N LEU A 101 -10.06 -14.13 6.28
CA LEU A 101 -10.92 -14.78 5.28
C LEU A 101 -10.61 -16.27 5.11
N TYR A 102 -9.56 -16.75 5.79
CA TYR A 102 -9.19 -18.16 5.91
C TYR A 102 -9.93 -18.79 7.10
#